data_AF-A0A9D7RFR9-F1
#
_entry.id   AF-A0A9D7RFR9-F1
#
_cell.length_a   1.000
_cell.length_b   1.000
_cell.length_c   1.000
_cell.angle_alpha   90.00
_cell.angle_beta   90.00
_cell.angle_gamma   90.00
#
_symmetry.space_group_name_H-M   'P 1'
#
loop_
_entity.id
_entity.type
_entity.pdbx_description
1 polymer ?
#
loop_
_entity_poly.entity_id
_entity_poly.type
_entity_poly.pdbx_seq_one_letter_code
_entity_poly.pdbx_strand_id
1 'polypeptide(L)' 'MNKHQPSGMALSWFCDHLNGTKYCAHAGGGGGYYCEIRIYPEKGLGSVVMFNRTGMTNEKYLDKLDQYFIS' A
#
# COMPACT_ATOMS: atom_id res chain seq x y z
N MET A 1 -12.98 -23.27 -9.93
CA MET A 1 -13.47 -23.47 -8.55
C MET A 1 -12.86 -22.40 -7.68
N ASN A 2 -13.68 -21.56 -7.04
CA ASN A 2 -13.21 -20.52 -6.14
C ASN A 2 -12.85 -21.21 -4.80
N LYS A 3 -11.56 -21.36 -4.50
CA LYS A 3 -11.10 -21.86 -3.20
C LYS A 3 -11.41 -20.72 -2.23
N HIS A 4 -12.23 -20.93 -1.20
CA HIS A 4 -12.66 -19.94 -0.19
C HIS A 4 -11.49 -19.35 0.66
N GLN A 5 -10.40 -18.99 0.02
CA GLN A 5 -9.20 -18.40 0.62
C GLN A 5 -9.39 -16.88 0.65
N PRO A 6 -8.99 -16.23 1.74
CA PRO A 6 -8.98 -14.77 1.81
C PRO A 6 -8.17 -14.19 0.65
N SER A 7 -8.74 -13.24 -0.08
CA SER A 7 -8.10 -12.60 -1.23
C SER A 7 -6.98 -11.62 -0.86
N GLY A 8 -6.80 -11.34 0.44
CA GLY A 8 -5.97 -10.22 0.90
C GLY A 8 -6.56 -8.85 0.54
N MET A 9 -7.82 -8.77 0.09
CA MET A 9 -8.51 -7.52 -0.23
C MET A 9 -9.77 -7.31 0.61
N ALA A 10 -10.01 -6.08 1.05
CA ALA A 10 -11.23 -5.68 1.75
C ALA A 10 -11.65 -4.27 1.34
N LEU A 11 -12.90 -4.08 0.90
CA LEU A 11 -13.45 -2.77 0.50
C LEU A 11 -12.56 -2.02 -0.51
N SER A 12 -12.07 -2.75 -1.52
CA SER A 12 -11.11 -2.28 -2.54
C SER A 12 -9.70 -1.96 -2.04
N TRP A 13 -9.37 -2.19 -0.77
CA TRP A 13 -7.99 -2.07 -0.26
C TRP A 13 -7.26 -3.41 -0.31
N PHE A 14 -5.95 -3.37 -0.49
CA PHE A 14 -5.06 -4.51 -0.32
C PHE A 14 -4.52 -4.52 1.11
N CYS A 15 -4.62 -5.63 1.81
CA CYS A 15 -4.19 -5.78 3.20
C CYS A 15 -3.01 -6.75 3.28
N ASP A 16 -1.94 -6.33 3.94
CA ASP A 16 -0.74 -7.15 4.14
C ASP A 16 0.00 -6.70 5.42
N HIS A 17 1.24 -7.15 5.63
CA HIS A 17 2.06 -6.81 6.79
C HIS A 17 3.42 -6.25 6.36
N LEU A 18 3.92 -5.28 7.11
CA LEU A 18 5.31 -4.81 7.05
C LEU A 18 5.91 -4.97 8.45
N ASN A 19 7.01 -5.71 8.56
CA ASN A 19 7.63 -6.05 9.85
C ASN A 19 6.62 -6.62 10.88
N GLY A 20 5.68 -7.46 10.42
CA GLY A 20 4.62 -8.02 11.26
C GLY A 20 3.49 -7.05 11.62
N THR A 21 3.60 -5.76 11.31
CA THR A 21 2.51 -4.78 11.49
C THR A 21 1.57 -4.80 10.29
N LYS A 22 0.27 -5.02 10.55
CA LYS A 22 -0.76 -5.01 9.52
C LYS A 22 -0.95 -3.61 8.91
N TYR A 23 -1.12 -3.56 7.60
CA TYR A 23 -1.48 -2.36 6.85
C TYR A 23 -2.58 -2.61 5.82
N CYS A 24 -3.26 -1.54 5.42
CA CYS A 24 -4.13 -1.48 4.25
C CYS A 24 -3.53 -0.49 3.25
N ALA A 25 -3.40 -0.86 1.98
CA ALA A 25 -2.80 -0.05 0.94
C ALA A 25 -3.61 -0.02 -0.35
N HIS A 26 -3.42 1.06 -1.11
CA HIS A 26 -3.95 1.21 -2.46
C HIS A 26 -2.94 1.99 -3.30
N ALA A 27 -2.68 1.51 -4.51
CA ALA A 27 -1.90 2.23 -5.51
C ALA A 27 -2.85 2.85 -6.53
N GLY A 28 -2.57 4.07 -6.96
CA GLY A 28 -3.33 4.78 -7.98
C GLY A 28 -2.40 5.41 -8.99
N GLY A 29 -2.85 5.56 -10.23
CA GLY A 29 -2.04 6.21 -11.24
C GLY A 29 -2.80 6.44 -12.54
N GLY A 30 -2.22 7.27 -13.39
CA GLY A 30 -2.78 7.64 -14.69
C GLY A 30 -1.79 8.48 -15.49
N GLY A 31 -2.25 9.06 -16.60
CA GLY A 31 -1.44 10.01 -17.35
C GLY A 31 -1.01 11.17 -16.44
N GLY A 32 0.30 11.36 -16.28
CA GLY A 32 0.90 12.46 -15.52
C GLY A 32 1.14 12.21 -14.03
N TYR A 33 0.68 11.09 -13.45
CA TYR A 33 0.91 10.84 -12.02
C TYR A 33 0.87 9.36 -11.60
N TYR A 34 1.44 9.12 -10.42
CA TYR A 34 1.31 7.88 -9.65
C TYR A 34 1.30 8.19 -8.16
N CYS A 35 0.56 7.39 -7.38
CA CYS A 35 0.52 7.48 -5.93
C CYS A 35 0.42 6.11 -5.27
N GLU A 36 0.93 6.03 -4.05
CA GLU A 36 0.64 4.95 -3.11
C GLU A 36 0.14 5.56 -1.81
N ILE A 37 -0.91 4.96 -1.26
CA ILE A 37 -1.47 5.30 0.04
C ILE A 37 -1.43 4.04 0.90
N ARG A 38 -0.98 4.18 2.15
CA ARG A 38 -0.95 3.11 3.14
C ARG A 38 -1.41 3.60 4.50
N ILE A 39 -2.16 2.77 5.20
CA ILE A 39 -2.66 3.03 6.55
C ILE A 39 -2.25 1.87 7.46
N TYR A 40 -1.75 2.19 8.66
CA TYR A 40 -1.43 1.25 9.74
C TYR A 40 -2.41 1.49 10.91
N PRO A 41 -3.58 0.83 10.93
CA PRO A 41 -4.65 1.17 11.87
C PRO A 41 -4.23 1.03 13.34
N GLU A 42 -3.48 -0.02 13.66
CA GLU A 42 -3.05 -0.32 15.05
C GLU A 42 -2.04 0.69 15.59
N LYS A 43 -1.30 1.37 14.71
CA LYS A 43 -0.31 2.40 15.09
C LYS A 43 -0.85 3.83 14.94
N GLY A 44 -2.04 4.00 14.36
CA GLY A 44 -2.58 5.34 14.05
C GLY A 44 -1.74 6.12 13.04
N LEU A 45 -1.04 5.43 12.12
CA LEU A 45 -0.15 6.02 11.13
C LEU A 45 -0.69 5.87 9.71
N GLY A 46 -0.31 6.81 8.84
CA GLY A 46 -0.57 6.74 7.41
C GLY A 46 0.59 7.32 6.61
N SER A 47 0.88 6.69 5.48
CA SER A 47 1.95 7.08 4.56
C SER A 47 1.38 7.34 3.17
N VAL A 48 1.90 8.36 2.51
CA VAL A 48 1.56 8.72 1.13
C VAL A 48 2.82 9.07 0.37
N VAL A 49 2.96 8.55 -0.85
CA VAL A 49 3.95 9.01 -1.81
C VAL A 49 3.24 9.35 -3.12
N MET A 50 3.65 10.46 -3.75
CA MET A 50 3.14 10.92 -5.03
C MET A 50 4.29 11.28 -5.96
N PHE A 51 4.13 10.92 -7.24
CA PHE A 51 5.05 11.23 -8.31
C PHE A 51 4.31 11.97 -9.42
N ASN A 52 4.94 13.01 -9.97
CA ASN A 52 4.40 13.85 -11.05
C ASN A 52 4.87 13.39 -12.44
N ARG A 53 4.89 12.08 -12.68
CA ARG A 53 5.32 11.51 -13.96
C ARG A 53 4.51 10.27 -14.33
N THR A 54 4.32 10.09 -15.63
CA THR A 54 3.77 8.87 -16.21
C THR A 54 4.80 7.74 -16.18
N GLY A 55 4.32 6.50 -16.16
CA GLY A 55 5.15 5.30 -16.34
C GLY A 55 5.76 4.75 -15.06
N MET A 56 5.39 5.31 -13.90
CA MET A 56 5.66 4.65 -12.62
C MET A 56 4.75 3.43 -12.48
N THR A 57 5.30 2.33 -11.99
CA THR A 57 4.57 1.09 -11.69
C THR A 57 4.51 0.89 -10.18
N ASN A 58 3.68 -0.06 -9.74
CA ASN A 58 3.61 -0.45 -8.33
C ASN A 58 4.88 -1.21 -7.91
N GLU A 59 5.89 -0.46 -7.49
CA GLU A 59 7.16 -0.98 -6.98
C GLU A 59 7.22 -1.08 -5.45
N LYS A 60 6.08 -0.87 -4.77
CA LYS A 60 6.00 -0.79 -3.30
C LYS A 60 6.98 0.23 -2.73
N TYR A 61 6.94 1.46 -3.23
CA TYR A 61 7.83 2.53 -2.77
C TYR A 61 7.72 2.75 -1.25
N LEU A 62 6.50 2.62 -0.72
CA LEU A 62 6.26 2.74 0.71
C LEU A 62 6.91 1.62 1.55
N ASP A 63 7.20 0.43 1.00
CA ASP A 63 7.98 -0.58 1.75
C ASP A 63 9.40 -0.10 2.05
N LYS A 64 10.00 0.60 1.09
CA LYS A 64 11.36 1.14 1.21
C LYS A 64 11.45 2.26 2.25
N LEU A 65 10.37 3.04 2.41
CA LEU A 65 10.32 4.18 3.34
C LEU A 65 9.81 3.77 4.72
N ASP A 66 8.67 3.08 4.78
CA ASP A 66 7.95 2.79 6.02
C ASP A 66 8.72 1.83 6.93
N GLN A 67 9.61 0.98 6.38
CA GLN A 67 10.44 0.07 7.18
C GLN A 67 11.27 0.79 8.25
N TYR A 68 11.55 2.08 8.08
CA TYR A 68 12.30 2.90 9.05
C TYR A 68 11.40 3.51 10.14
N PHE A 69 10.08 3.50 9.95
CA PHE A 69 9.09 4.08 10.87
C PHE A 69 8.22 3.00 11.55
N ILE A 70 8.17 1.80 10.97
CA ILE A 70 7.34 0.69 11.42
C ILE A 70 8.22 -0.37 12.06
N SER A 71 8.20 -0.37 13.40
CA SER A 71 8.83 -1.36 14.29
C SER A 71 8.01 -2.64 14.41
#